data_AF-Q65UL5-F1
#
_entry.id   AF-Q65UL5-F1
#
_cell.length_a   1.000
_cell.length_b   1.000
_cell.length_c   1.000
_cell.angle_alpha   90.00
_cell.angle_beta   90.00
_cell.angle_gamma   90.00
#
_symmetry.space_group_name_H-M   'P 1'
#
loop_
_entity.id
_entity.type
_entity.pdbx_description
1 polymer ?
#
loop_
_entity_poly.entity_id
_entity_poly.type
_entity_poly.pdbx_seq_one_letter_code
_entity_poly.pdbx_strand_id
1 'polypeptide(L)'
;MNQFITLLLSTWGILSIHQISRRQSVDYMQTAKSTLGLIFGVIILNILIALPLMGGLINIIPAAINPAAASAGIIGFALMIFGVYVYVRLCLAPIHYTVSKTNIFASLQQTWQLGNKRTSTLFLYCLLVYFIVPFIAQQVAFLANNTFLNIITTLIISFLSVFTLVVTYRFYILFTQKA
;
A
#
# COMPACT_ATOMS: atom_id res chain seq x y z
N MET A 1 -7.27 7.27 15.07
CA MET A 1 -7.01 8.66 14.61
C MET A 1 -5.80 8.77 13.66
N ASN A 2 -4.78 7.91 13.74
CA ASN A 2 -3.55 8.05 12.95
C ASN A 2 -3.64 7.62 11.46
N GLN A 3 -4.50 6.65 11.10
CA GLN A 3 -4.50 6.03 9.76
C GLN A 3 -4.87 6.98 8.62
N PHE A 4 -5.86 7.86 8.83
CA PHE A 4 -6.25 8.85 7.84
C PHE A 4 -5.11 9.84 7.55
N ILE A 5 -4.44 10.30 8.61
CA ILE A 5 -3.30 11.22 8.49
C ILE A 5 -2.16 10.53 7.75
N THR A 6 -1.85 9.27 8.06
CA THR A 6 -0.82 8.49 7.35
C THR A 6 -1.15 8.31 5.87
N LEU A 7 -2.42 8.03 5.52
CA LEU A 7 -2.86 7.93 4.12
C LEU A 7 -2.75 9.27 3.39
N LEU A 8 -3.12 10.36 4.05
CA LEU A 8 -3.02 11.70 3.49
C LEU A 8 -1.56 12.10 3.27
N LEU A 9 -0.70 11.90 4.27
CA LEU A 9 0.74 12.21 4.19
C LEU A 9 1.45 11.35 3.15
N SER A 10 1.12 10.06 3.04
CA SER A 10 1.71 9.19 2.02
C SER A 10 1.27 9.58 0.61
N THR A 11 -0.02 9.88 0.40
CA THR A 11 -0.54 10.33 -0.90
C THR A 11 0.05 11.69 -1.29
N TRP A 12 0.15 12.63 -0.35
CA TRP A 12 0.78 13.93 -0.56
C TRP A 12 2.28 13.81 -0.83
N GLY A 13 2.97 12.93 -0.10
CA GLY A 13 4.38 12.62 -0.30
C GLY A 13 4.66 12.08 -1.70
N ILE A 14 3.83 11.16 -2.20
CA ILE A 14 3.97 10.60 -3.55
C ILE A 14 3.77 11.67 -4.64
N LEU A 15 2.76 12.54 -4.50
CA LEU A 15 2.56 13.66 -5.44
C LEU A 15 3.71 14.66 -5.42
N SER A 16 4.24 14.96 -4.25
CA SER A 16 5.40 15.84 -4.09
C SER A 16 6.63 15.23 -4.77
N ILE A 17 6.91 13.94 -4.55
CA ILE A 17 7.99 13.20 -5.24
C ILE A 17 7.76 13.21 -6.76
N HIS A 18 6.52 13.06 -7.23
CA HIS A 18 6.19 13.08 -8.64
C HIS A 18 6.57 14.41 -9.31
N GLN A 19 6.21 15.54 -8.69
CA GLN A 19 6.55 16.88 -9.21
C GLN A 19 8.06 17.13 -9.20
N ILE A 20 8.74 16.78 -8.11
CA ILE A 20 10.21 16.89 -7.99
C ILE A 20 10.88 16.06 -9.09
N SER A 21 10.41 14.83 -9.32
CA SER A 21 10.93 13.95 -10.35
C SER A 21 10.71 14.47 -11.77
N ARG A 22 9.71 15.34 -12.00
CA ARG A 22 9.43 15.99 -13.28
C ARG A 22 10.13 17.34 -13.44
N ARG A 23 10.95 17.76 -12.46
CA ARG A 23 11.59 19.09 -12.40
C ARG A 23 10.58 20.24 -12.50
N GLN A 24 9.35 20.03 -12.02
CA GLN A 24 8.34 21.08 -11.93
C GLN A 24 8.50 21.85 -10.62
N SER A 25 8.15 23.14 -10.62
CA SER A 25 8.08 23.94 -9.39
C SER A 25 7.05 23.33 -8.44
N VAL A 26 7.47 22.99 -7.23
CA VAL A 26 6.60 22.38 -6.23
C VAL A 26 5.78 23.48 -5.55
N ASP A 27 4.50 23.59 -5.91
CA ASP A 27 3.54 24.34 -5.10
C ASP A 27 2.94 23.40 -4.05
N TYR A 28 3.45 23.53 -2.82
CA TYR A 28 3.01 22.71 -1.68
C TYR A 28 1.54 22.90 -1.32
N MET A 29 0.99 24.10 -1.54
CA MET A 29 -0.42 24.39 -1.26
C MET A 29 -1.31 23.76 -2.33
N GLN A 30 -0.92 23.88 -3.60
CA GLN A 30 -1.66 23.28 -4.71
C GLN A 30 -1.62 21.75 -4.66
N THR A 31 -0.48 21.15 -4.32
CA THR A 31 -0.36 19.69 -4.14
C THR A 31 -1.22 19.19 -2.99
N ALA A 32 -1.24 19.89 -1.85
CA ALA A 32 -2.09 19.52 -0.71
C ALA A 32 -3.58 19.53 -1.08
N LYS A 33 -4.05 20.58 -1.79
CA LYS A 33 -5.43 20.65 -2.30
C LYS A 33 -5.74 19.52 -3.28
N SER A 34 -4.80 19.19 -4.17
CA SER A 34 -4.97 18.07 -5.11
C SER A 34 -5.04 16.73 -4.37
N THR A 35 -4.24 16.53 -3.31
CA THR A 35 -4.29 15.32 -2.49
C THR A 35 -5.65 15.16 -1.81
N LEU A 36 -6.19 16.24 -1.25
CA LEU A 36 -7.51 16.23 -0.61
C LEU A 36 -8.62 15.83 -1.59
N GLY A 37 -8.55 16.28 -2.84
CA GLY A 37 -9.51 15.88 -3.88
C GLY A 37 -9.41 14.40 -4.28
N LEU A 38 -8.23 13.79 -4.14
CA LEU A 38 -7.97 12.40 -4.54
C LEU A 38 -8.17 11.40 -3.38
N ILE A 39 -8.19 11.86 -2.12
CA ILE A 39 -8.15 10.98 -0.95
C ILE A 39 -9.31 9.98 -0.91
N PHE A 40 -10.51 10.40 -1.32
CA PHE A 40 -11.67 9.52 -1.38
C PHE A 40 -11.47 8.37 -2.37
N GLY A 41 -10.93 8.64 -3.56
CA GLY A 41 -10.62 7.61 -4.54
C GLY A 41 -9.55 6.63 -4.05
N VAL A 42 -8.52 7.14 -3.37
CA VAL A 42 -7.48 6.31 -2.75
C VAL A 42 -8.06 5.40 -1.66
N ILE A 43 -8.95 5.92 -0.80
CA ILE A 43 -9.61 5.13 0.24
C ILE A 43 -10.46 4.02 -0.37
N ILE A 44 -11.30 4.35 -1.36
CA ILE A 44 -12.17 3.39 -2.04
C ILE A 44 -11.33 2.27 -2.69
N LEU A 45 -10.24 2.64 -3.37
CA LEU A 45 -9.34 1.66 -3.98
C LEU A 45 -8.72 0.73 -2.93
N ASN A 46 -8.19 1.28 -1.83
CA ASN A 46 -7.60 0.46 -0.77
C ASN A 46 -8.62 -0.51 -0.15
N ILE A 47 -9.85 -0.05 0.09
CA ILE A 47 -10.93 -0.92 0.60
C ILE A 47 -11.24 -2.02 -0.42
N LEU A 48 -11.44 -1.67 -1.69
CA LEU A 48 -11.83 -2.61 -2.74
C LEU A 48 -10.77 -3.70 -2.97
N ILE A 49 -9.49 -3.33 -2.90
CA ILE A 49 -8.37 -4.26 -3.05
C ILE A 49 -8.20 -5.14 -1.80
N ALA A 50 -8.54 -4.64 -0.62
CA ALA A 50 -8.46 -5.37 0.64
C ALA A 50 -9.66 -6.29 0.92
N LEU A 51 -10.81 -6.08 0.25
CA LEU A 51 -12.03 -6.87 0.45
C LEU A 51 -11.82 -8.40 0.37
N PRO A 52 -11.12 -8.94 -0.66
CA PRO A 52 -10.87 -10.37 -0.74
C PRO A 52 -10.08 -10.93 0.46
N LEU A 53 -9.10 -10.17 0.96
CA LEU A 53 -8.31 -10.54 2.14
C LEU A 53 -9.17 -10.54 3.41
N MET A 54 -10.01 -9.51 3.58
CA MET A 54 -10.95 -9.44 4.70
C MET A 54 -11.93 -10.61 4.68
N GLY A 55 -12.46 -10.96 3.50
CA GLY A 55 -13.33 -12.13 3.32
C GLY A 55 -12.65 -13.44 3.76
N GLY A 56 -11.36 -13.62 3.42
CA GLY A 56 -10.58 -14.77 3.91
C GLY A 56 -10.49 -14.81 5.44
N LEU A 57 -10.10 -13.69 6.07
CA LEU A 57 -9.94 -13.61 7.53
C LEU A 57 -11.24 -13.87 8.31
N ILE A 58 -12.37 -13.36 7.82
CA ILE A 58 -13.70 -13.56 8.45
C ILE A 58 -14.06 -15.04 8.52
N ASN A 59 -13.56 -15.86 7.60
CA ASN A 59 -13.82 -17.30 7.58
C ASN A 59 -12.77 -18.11 8.36
N ILE A 60 -11.51 -17.66 8.42
CA ILE A 60 -10.42 -18.36 9.12
C ILE A 60 -10.53 -18.22 10.65
N ILE A 61 -10.79 -17.00 11.15
CA ILE A 61 -10.76 -16.72 12.60
C ILE A 61 -11.80 -17.56 13.37
N PRO A 62 -13.07 -17.66 12.94
CA PRO A 62 -14.06 -18.50 13.63
C PRO A 62 -13.74 -19.99 13.54
N ALA A 63 -13.18 -20.44 12.40
CA ALA A 63 -12.78 -21.84 12.21
C ALA A 63 -11.59 -22.25 13.10
N ALA A 64 -10.74 -21.30 13.49
CA ALA A 64 -9.65 -21.54 14.44
C ALA A 64 -10.14 -21.69 15.89
N ILE A 65 -11.31 -21.13 16.22
CA ILE A 65 -11.87 -21.10 17.58
C ILE A 65 -12.93 -22.19 17.76
N ASN A 66 -13.66 -22.55 16.71
CA ASN A 66 -14.74 -23.54 16.75
C ASN A 66 -14.50 -24.69 15.76
N PRO A 67 -14.28 -25.93 16.23
CA PRO A 67 -14.09 -27.11 15.38
C PRO A 67 -15.27 -27.41 14.43
N ALA A 68 -16.49 -27.01 14.79
CA ALA A 68 -17.67 -27.17 13.94
C ALA A 68 -17.64 -26.26 12.69
N ALA A 69 -16.78 -25.24 12.68
CA ALA A 69 -16.58 -24.31 11.56
C ALA A 69 -15.34 -24.67 10.70
N ALA A 70 -14.77 -25.87 10.86
CA ALA A 70 -13.55 -26.28 10.14
C ALA A 70 -13.69 -26.22 8.61
N SER A 71 -14.87 -26.51 8.06
CA SER A 71 -15.16 -26.41 6.62
C SER A 71 -15.12 -24.97 6.11
N ALA A 72 -15.54 -24.00 6.92
CA ALA A 72 -15.41 -22.57 6.62
C ALA A 72 -13.94 -22.13 6.62
N GLY A 73 -13.09 -22.76 7.44
CA GLY A 73 -11.65 -22.51 7.47
C GLY A 73 -10.96 -22.79 6.14
N ILE A 74 -11.28 -23.92 5.49
CA ILE A 74 -10.74 -24.29 4.17
C ILE A 74 -11.11 -23.25 3.11
N ILE A 75 -12.39 -22.83 3.08
CA ILE A 75 -12.88 -21.78 2.18
C ILE A 75 -12.15 -20.46 2.47
N GLY A 76 -11.96 -20.12 3.75
CA GLY A 76 -11.22 -18.95 4.18
C GLY A 76 -9.77 -18.93 3.69
N PHE A 77 -9.06 -20.07 3.75
CA PHE A 77 -7.71 -20.20 3.20
C PHE A 77 -7.67 -20.00 1.68
N ALA A 78 -8.61 -20.61 0.94
CA ALA A 78 -8.70 -20.42 -0.50
C ALA A 78 -8.96 -18.94 -0.87
N LEU A 79 -9.88 -18.28 -0.15
CA LEU A 79 -10.13 -16.84 -0.29
C LEU A 79 -8.91 -16.00 0.07
N MET A 80 -8.14 -16.39 1.08
CA MET A 80 -6.93 -15.68 1.49
C MET A 80 -5.86 -15.73 0.40
N ILE A 81 -5.62 -16.91 -0.19
CA ILE A 81 -4.68 -17.08 -1.31
C ILE A 81 -5.13 -16.22 -2.50
N PHE A 82 -6.41 -16.30 -2.85
CA PHE A 82 -6.98 -15.48 -3.93
C PHE A 82 -6.86 -13.98 -3.61
N GLY A 83 -7.10 -13.59 -2.36
CA GLY A 83 -7.01 -12.21 -1.92
C GLY A 83 -5.59 -11.66 -1.96
N VAL A 84 -4.59 -12.45 -1.57
CA VAL A 84 -3.17 -12.09 -1.71
C VAL A 84 -2.84 -11.90 -3.20
N TYR A 85 -3.30 -12.81 -4.06
CA TYR A 85 -3.07 -12.70 -5.50
C TYR A 85 -3.67 -11.42 -6.09
N VAL A 86 -4.91 -11.09 -5.76
CA VAL A 86 -5.59 -9.85 -6.19
C VAL A 86 -4.87 -8.62 -5.62
N TYR A 87 -4.51 -8.64 -4.34
CA TYR A 87 -3.83 -7.55 -3.66
C TYR A 87 -2.47 -7.24 -4.30
N VAL A 88 -1.66 -8.26 -4.54
CA VAL A 88 -0.35 -8.13 -5.19
C VAL A 88 -0.49 -7.53 -6.58
N ARG A 89 -1.50 -7.95 -7.36
CA ARG A 89 -1.73 -7.41 -8.70
C ARG A 89 -2.20 -5.97 -8.70
N LEU A 90 -2.99 -5.57 -7.71
CA LEU A 90 -3.61 -4.24 -7.66
C LEU A 90 -2.94 -3.27 -6.68
N CYS A 91 -1.84 -3.65 -6.02
CA CYS A 91 -1.17 -2.82 -5.02
C CYS A 91 -0.73 -1.44 -5.55
N LEU A 92 -0.48 -1.31 -6.86
CA LEU A 92 -0.12 -0.05 -7.51
C LEU A 92 -1.31 0.79 -7.98
N ALA A 93 -2.54 0.28 -7.93
CA ALA A 93 -3.71 0.99 -8.45
C ALA A 93 -3.98 2.34 -7.74
N PRO A 94 -3.86 2.47 -6.39
CA PRO A 94 -3.98 3.76 -5.72
C PRO A 94 -2.91 4.77 -6.16
N ILE A 95 -1.70 4.27 -6.45
CA ILE A 95 -0.59 5.12 -6.92
C ILE A 95 -0.87 5.58 -8.36
N HIS A 96 -1.32 4.67 -9.21
CA HIS A 96 -1.70 4.98 -10.59
C HIS A 96 -2.83 6.03 -10.64
N TYR A 97 -3.86 5.87 -9.81
CA TYR A 97 -4.95 6.83 -9.67
C TYR A 97 -4.42 8.22 -9.29
N THR A 98 -3.51 8.28 -8.32
CA THR A 98 -2.95 9.52 -7.80
C THR A 98 -2.05 10.23 -8.82
N VAL A 99 -1.16 9.49 -9.48
CA VAL A 99 -0.17 10.05 -10.41
C VAL A 99 -0.76 10.37 -11.78
N SER A 100 -1.57 9.47 -12.33
CA SER A 100 -2.17 9.64 -13.67
C SER A 100 -3.48 10.42 -13.67
N LYS A 101 -4.04 10.74 -12.49
CA LYS A 101 -5.33 11.43 -12.32
C LYS A 101 -6.47 10.79 -13.13
N THR A 102 -6.51 9.46 -13.17
CA THR A 102 -7.50 8.70 -13.93
C THR A 102 -8.72 8.35 -13.07
N ASN A 103 -9.79 7.86 -13.69
CA ASN A 103 -10.94 7.32 -12.97
C ASN A 103 -10.55 6.06 -12.15
N ILE A 104 -11.25 5.83 -11.04
CA ILE A 104 -11.04 4.67 -10.15
C ILE A 104 -11.04 3.35 -10.94
N PHE A 105 -12.07 3.12 -11.75
CA PHE A 105 -12.18 1.89 -12.53
C PHE A 105 -11.08 1.76 -13.60
N ALA A 106 -10.73 2.86 -14.26
CA ALA A 106 -9.64 2.88 -15.24
C ALA A 106 -8.29 2.53 -14.58
N SER A 107 -8.04 3.05 -13.37
CA SER A 107 -6.81 2.73 -12.61
C SER A 107 -6.72 1.25 -12.24
N LEU A 108 -7.84 0.62 -11.86
CA LEU A 108 -7.90 -0.82 -11.57
C LEU A 108 -7.65 -1.64 -12.84
N GLN A 109 -8.37 -1.34 -13.92
CA GLN A 109 -8.27 -2.07 -15.18
C GLN A 109 -6.87 -2.00 -15.77
N GLN A 110 -6.27 -0.80 -15.81
CA GLN A 110 -4.91 -0.62 -16.32
C GLN A 110 -3.89 -1.35 -15.45
N THR A 111 -3.96 -1.20 -14.12
CA THR A 111 -3.04 -1.90 -13.22
C THR A 111 -3.18 -3.41 -13.33
N TRP A 112 -4.41 -3.92 -13.51
CA TRP A 112 -4.67 -5.34 -13.72
C TRP A 112 -4.02 -5.87 -15.02
N GLN A 113 -4.19 -5.15 -16.12
CA GLN A 113 -3.60 -5.51 -17.42
C GLN A 113 -2.07 -5.50 -17.34
N LEU A 114 -1.49 -4.47 -16.74
CA LEU A 114 -0.04 -4.35 -16.53
C LEU A 114 0.51 -5.45 -15.60
N GLY A 115 -0.26 -5.84 -14.58
CA GLY A 115 0.10 -6.87 -13.62
C GLY A 115 0.12 -8.29 -14.19
N ASN A 116 -0.57 -8.54 -15.32
CA ASN A 116 -0.79 -9.90 -15.81
C ASN A 116 0.51 -10.61 -16.24
N LYS A 117 1.47 -9.90 -16.83
CA LYS A 117 2.75 -10.47 -17.29
C LYS A 117 3.90 -10.31 -16.29
N ARG A 118 3.68 -9.60 -15.18
CA ARG A 118 4.73 -9.18 -14.24
C ARG A 118 4.37 -9.43 -12.77
N THR A 119 3.51 -10.41 -12.52
CA THR A 119 3.02 -10.71 -11.17
C THR A 119 4.16 -11.07 -10.21
N SER A 120 5.22 -11.76 -10.66
CA SER A 120 6.38 -12.08 -9.82
C SER A 120 7.15 -10.83 -9.34
N THR A 121 7.36 -9.85 -10.23
CA THR A 121 8.01 -8.58 -9.88
C THR A 121 7.14 -7.75 -8.92
N LEU A 122 5.83 -7.71 -9.15
CA LEU A 122 4.88 -7.08 -8.21
C LEU A 122 4.87 -7.78 -6.86
N PHE A 123 4.98 -9.11 -6.83
CA PHE A 123 5.04 -9.89 -5.61
C PHE A 123 6.27 -9.56 -4.78
N LEU A 124 7.46 -9.53 -5.40
CA LEU A 124 8.70 -9.15 -4.71
C LEU A 124 8.65 -7.71 -4.17
N TYR A 125 8.12 -6.79 -4.96
CA TYR A 125 7.88 -5.42 -4.50
C TYR A 125 6.92 -5.39 -3.30
N CYS A 126 5.81 -6.12 -3.40
CA CYS A 126 4.80 -6.16 -2.35
C CYS A 126 5.38 -6.73 -1.05
N LEU A 127 6.13 -7.84 -1.15
CA LEU A 127 6.85 -8.44 -0.04
C LEU A 127 7.84 -7.45 0.60
N LEU A 128 8.60 -6.71 -0.21
CA LEU A 128 9.57 -5.75 0.31
C LEU A 128 8.88 -4.59 1.06
N VAL A 129 7.91 -3.95 0.41
CA VAL A 129 7.31 -2.70 0.89
C VAL A 129 6.24 -2.93 1.97
N TYR A 130 5.37 -3.92 1.80
CA TYR A 130 4.24 -4.14 2.70
C TYR A 130 4.54 -5.19 3.79
N PHE A 131 5.64 -5.95 3.68
CA PHE A 131 6.00 -6.94 4.68
C PHE A 131 7.38 -6.67 5.31
N ILE A 132 8.47 -6.69 4.53
CA ILE A 132 9.84 -6.59 5.07
C ILE A 132 10.08 -5.26 5.79
N VAL A 133 9.76 -4.12 5.14
CA VAL A 133 9.99 -2.81 5.76
C VAL A 133 9.16 -2.62 7.04
N PRO A 134 7.84 -2.90 7.06
CA PRO A 134 7.06 -2.84 8.29
C PRO A 134 7.56 -3.80 9.36
N PHE A 135 8.01 -5.00 8.99
CA PHE A 135 8.59 -5.95 9.93
C PHE A 135 9.85 -5.38 10.60
N ILE A 136 10.79 -4.84 9.83
CA ILE A 136 12.00 -4.19 10.37
C ILE A 136 11.61 -3.00 11.27
N ALA A 137 10.67 -2.16 10.83
CA ALA A 137 10.20 -1.02 11.61
C ALA A 137 9.62 -1.45 12.97
N GLN A 138 8.87 -2.55 13.00
CA GLN A 138 8.32 -3.12 14.23
C GLN A 138 9.41 -3.67 15.16
N GLN A 139 10.41 -4.38 14.62
CA GLN A 139 11.54 -4.84 15.44
C GLN A 139 12.31 -3.67 16.04
N VAL A 140 12.58 -2.62 15.24
CA VAL A 140 13.23 -1.39 15.71
C VAL A 140 12.39 -0.69 16.78
N ALA A 141 11.07 -0.64 16.61
CA ALA A 141 10.17 -0.06 17.62
C ALA A 141 10.21 -0.85 18.94
N PHE A 142 10.30 -2.18 18.89
CA PHE A 142 10.38 -3.04 20.07
C PHE A 142 11.65 -2.79 20.91
N LEU A 143 12.74 -2.33 20.30
CA LEU A 143 13.98 -1.97 21.02
C LEU A 143 13.85 -0.68 21.84
N ALA A 144 12.78 0.09 21.67
CA ALA A 144 12.58 1.38 22.33
C ALA A 144 12.13 1.24 23.79
N ASN A 145 13.05 0.90 24.69
CA ASN A 145 12.75 0.71 26.11
C ASN A 145 12.84 1.99 26.96
N ASN A 146 13.42 3.06 26.42
CA ASN A 146 13.61 4.33 27.12
C ASN A 146 13.30 5.51 26.18
N THR A 147 12.95 6.67 26.73
CA THR A 147 12.59 7.88 25.95
C THR A 147 13.67 8.28 24.93
N PHE A 148 14.95 8.20 25.30
CA PHE A 148 16.06 8.50 24.40
C PHE A 148 16.11 7.54 23.20
N LEU A 149 16.02 6.23 23.45
CA LEU A 149 15.96 5.22 22.39
C LEU A 149 14.71 5.38 21.54
N ASN A 150 13.58 5.76 22.14
CA ASN A 150 12.33 6.00 21.41
C ASN A 150 12.44 7.14 20.39
N ILE A 151 13.18 8.21 20.71
CA ILE A 151 13.45 9.29 19.76
C ILE A 151 14.25 8.76 18.56
N ILE A 152 15.29 7.96 18.83
CA ILE A 152 16.16 7.37 17.80
C ILE A 152 15.37 6.40 16.91
N THR A 153 14.61 5.47 17.51
CA THR A 153 13.82 4.49 16.76
C THR A 153 12.74 5.17 15.94
N THR A 154 12.08 6.21 16.46
CA THR A 154 11.11 7.01 15.70
C THR A 154 11.76 7.70 14.50
N LEU A 155 12.99 8.21 14.64
CA LEU A 155 13.72 8.82 13.53
C LEU A 155 14.03 7.78 12.44
N ILE A 156 14.49 6.59 12.83
CA ILE A 156 14.76 5.47 11.91
C ILE A 156 13.48 5.05 11.17
N ILE A 157 12.36 4.88 11.89
CA ILE A 157 11.07 4.49 11.30
C ILE A 157 10.55 5.57 10.34
N SER A 158 10.72 6.85 10.69
CA SER A 158 10.35 7.97 9.83
C SER A 158 11.19 7.99 8.55
N PHE A 159 12.50 7.76 8.66
CA PHE A 159 13.40 7.62 7.51
C PHE A 159 12.98 6.46 6.61
N LEU A 160 12.71 5.28 7.17
CA LEU A 160 12.23 4.10 6.42
C LEU A 160 10.91 4.39 5.71
N SER A 161 10.02 5.15 6.34
CA SER A 161 8.73 5.54 5.75
C SER A 161 8.93 6.42 4.51
N VAL A 162 9.79 7.44 4.58
CA VAL A 162 10.12 8.30 3.43
C VAL A 162 10.84 7.50 2.34
N PHE A 163 11.79 6.66 2.72
CA PHE A 163 12.49 5.77 1.78
C PHE A 163 11.50 4.89 1.02
N THR A 164 10.53 4.31 1.71
CA THR A 164 9.48 3.47 1.12
C THR A 164 8.63 4.25 0.11
N LEU A 165 8.28 5.51 0.37
CA LEU A 165 7.56 6.36 -0.59
C LEU A 165 8.37 6.57 -1.88
N VAL A 166 9.67 6.85 -1.76
CA VAL A 166 10.56 7.04 -2.92
C VAL A 166 10.68 5.75 -3.73
N VAL A 167 10.88 4.60 -3.07
CA VAL A 167 10.95 3.29 -3.72
C VAL A 167 9.64 2.97 -4.43
N THR A 168 8.50 3.20 -3.77
CA THR A 168 7.16 2.99 -4.31
C THR A 168 6.97 3.79 -5.60
N TYR A 169 7.29 5.09 -5.57
CA TYR A 169 7.18 5.96 -6.74
C TYR A 169 8.09 5.50 -7.88
N ARG A 170 9.37 5.22 -7.59
CA ARG A 170 10.34 4.78 -8.62
C ARG A 170 9.92 3.46 -9.25
N PHE A 171 9.49 2.50 -8.43
CA PHE A 171 8.99 1.22 -8.90
C PHE A 171 7.76 1.38 -9.79
N TYR A 172 6.81 2.22 -9.39
CA TYR A 172 5.64 2.55 -10.20
C TYR A 172 6.01 3.11 -11.59
N ILE A 173 6.93 4.09 -11.65
CA ILE A 173 7.39 4.65 -12.92
C ILE A 173 8.04 3.58 -13.79
N LEU A 174 8.93 2.75 -13.24
CA LEU A 174 9.57 1.66 -14.00
C LEU A 174 8.56 0.62 -14.49
N PHE A 175 7.54 0.34 -13.68
CA PHE A 175 6.50 -0.62 -14.00
C PHE A 175 5.62 -0.16 -15.16
N THR A 176 5.26 1.13 -15.18
CA THR A 176 4.46 1.76 -16.24
C THR A 176 5.28 2.07 -17.50
N GLN A 177 6.57 2.39 -17.39
CA GLN A 177 7.42 2.69 -18.55
C GLN A 177 7.78 1.47 -19.39
N LYS A 178 7.89 0.30 -18.77
CA LYS A 178 8.18 -0.94 -19.49
C LYS A 178 6.93 -1.60 -20.07
N ALA A 179 5.74 -1.00 -19.88
CA ALA A 179 4.47 -1.55 -20.31
C ALA A 179 4.32 -1.62 -21.82
#